data_AF-A0A354U4K7-F1
#
_entry.id   AF-A0A354U4K7-F1
#
_cell.length_a   1.000
_cell.length_b   1.000
_cell.length_c   1.000
_cell.angle_alpha   90.00
_cell.angle_beta   90.00
_cell.angle_gamma   90.00
#
_symmetry.space_group_name_H-M   'P 1'
#
loop_
_entity.id
_entity.type
_entity.pdbx_description
1 polymer ?
#
loop_
_entity_poly.entity_id
_entity_poly.type
_entity_poly.pdbx_seq_one_letter_code
_entity_poly.pdbx_strand_id
1 'polypeptide(L)'
;MRIFDKETFDVIEAQRRASEVPRVKKYSTLKIIRALGDQWPTYRQMIEDAGFSDQFFAANYLASDDPVFAGFLAGVPEELKSRLDECEWDAE
;
A
#
# COMPACT_ATOMS: atom_id res chain seq x y z
N MET A 1 18.27 2.14 41.69
CA MET A 1 18.88 2.66 40.45
C MET A 1 18.02 2.18 39.29
N ARG A 2 17.35 3.09 38.55
CA ARG A 2 16.59 2.72 37.34
C ARG A 2 17.59 2.68 36.18
N ILE A 3 17.61 1.58 35.45
CA ILE A 3 18.63 1.27 34.42
C ILE A 3 18.41 2.09 33.14
N PHE A 4 17.20 2.62 32.93
CA PHE A 4 16.86 3.49 31.81
C PHE A 4 16.12 4.71 32.35
N ASP A 5 16.57 5.91 31.95
CA ASP A 5 15.84 7.15 32.16
C ASP A 5 14.77 7.32 31.07
N LYS A 6 13.84 8.26 31.31
CA LYS A 6 12.70 8.50 30.40
C LYS A 6 13.18 8.89 29.00
N GLU A 7 14.27 9.63 28.91
CA GLU A 7 14.86 10.08 27.66
C GLU A 7 15.37 8.90 26.83
N THR A 8 16.04 7.92 27.45
CA THR A 8 16.47 6.69 26.77
C THR A 8 15.27 5.87 26.27
N PHE A 9 14.17 5.82 27.04
CA PHE A 9 12.95 5.16 26.59
C PHE A 9 12.30 5.86 25.39
N ASP A 10 12.22 7.20 25.41
CA ASP A 10 11.65 7.99 24.31
C ASP A 10 12.49 7.86 23.03
N VAL A 11 13.82 7.80 23.13
CA VAL A 11 14.73 7.56 21.99
C VAL A 11 14.53 6.15 21.43
N ILE A 12 14.44 5.13 22.29
CA ILE A 12 14.22 3.73 21.86
C ILE A 12 12.84 3.58 21.22
N GLU A 13 11.79 4.18 21.77
CA GLU A 13 10.44 4.15 21.19
C GLU A 13 10.36 4.95 19.88
N ALA A 14 11.07 6.08 19.75
CA ALA A 14 11.17 6.81 18.49
C ALA A 14 11.89 5.99 17.42
N GLN A 15 12.98 5.31 17.77
CA GLN A 15 13.68 4.39 16.87
C GLN A 15 12.82 3.18 16.50
N ARG A 16 12.05 2.65 17.46
CA ARG A 16 11.10 1.55 17.23
C ARG A 16 10.00 1.96 16.27
N ARG A 17 9.39 3.15 16.43
CA ARG A 17 8.39 3.71 15.49
C ARG A 17 8.99 4.00 14.11
N ALA A 18 10.23 4.49 14.06
CA ALA A 18 10.93 4.72 12.79
C ALA A 18 11.37 3.41 12.11
N SER A 19 11.52 2.33 12.87
CA SER A 19 11.92 0.99 12.40
C SER A 19 10.74 0.03 12.30
N GLU A 20 9.51 0.49 12.54
CA GLU A 20 8.31 -0.30 12.28
C GLU A 20 8.26 -0.53 10.77
N VAL A 21 8.58 -1.76 10.38
CA VAL A 21 8.38 -2.23 9.01
C VAL A 21 6.92 -1.91 8.67
N PRO A 22 6.66 -1.14 7.59
CA PRO A 22 5.30 -0.79 7.22
C PRO A 22 4.48 -2.07 7.16
N ARG A 23 3.37 -2.12 7.90
CA ARG A 23 2.48 -3.27 7.83
C ARG A 23 2.13 -3.50 6.37
N VAL A 24 2.40 -4.71 5.89
CA VAL A 24 2.05 -5.10 4.53
C VAL A 24 0.53 -5.08 4.42
N LYS A 25 0.00 -4.04 3.79
CA LYS A 25 -1.43 -3.89 3.54
C LYS A 25 -1.78 -4.72 2.31
N LYS A 26 -2.90 -5.43 2.38
CA LYS A 26 -3.47 -6.15 1.23
C LYS A 26 -4.64 -5.33 0.71
N TYR A 27 -4.70 -5.10 -0.58
CA TYR A 27 -5.74 -4.29 -1.23
C TYR A 27 -6.56 -5.17 -2.15
N SER A 28 -7.88 -5.03 -2.12
CA SER A 28 -8.75 -5.77 -3.03
C SER A 28 -8.71 -5.15 -4.42
N THR A 29 -8.31 -5.93 -5.42
CA THR A 29 -8.24 -5.52 -6.83
C THR A 29 -9.56 -4.92 -7.30
N LEU A 30 -10.71 -5.51 -6.92
CA LEU A 30 -12.04 -5.00 -7.27
C LEU A 30 -12.37 -3.68 -6.59
N LYS A 31 -11.98 -3.50 -5.32
CA LYS A 31 -12.19 -2.23 -4.61
C LYS A 31 -11.35 -1.12 -5.24
N ILE A 32 -10.11 -1.41 -5.62
CA ILE A 32 -9.21 -0.47 -6.33
C ILE A 32 -9.86 0.00 -7.64
N ILE A 33 -10.34 -0.94 -8.47
CA ILE A 33 -11.02 -0.60 -9.74
C ILE A 33 -12.22 0.31 -9.50
N ARG A 34 -13.06 -0.02 -8.50
CA ARG A 34 -14.23 0.81 -8.13
C ARG A 34 -13.83 2.19 -7.60
N ALA A 35 -12.78 2.28 -6.80
CA ALA A 35 -12.28 3.54 -6.27
C ALA A 35 -11.73 4.43 -7.38
N LEU A 36 -11.03 3.87 -8.37
CA LEU A 36 -10.49 4.66 -9.47
C LEU A 36 -11.58 5.13 -10.44
N GLY A 37 -12.70 4.41 -10.56
CA GLY A 37 -13.87 4.85 -11.34
C GLY A 37 -13.49 5.22 -12.77
N ASP A 38 -13.78 6.46 -13.18
CA ASP A 38 -13.50 6.96 -14.53
C ASP A 38 -12.01 7.06 -14.87
N GLN A 39 -11.12 7.07 -13.87
CA GLN A 39 -9.68 7.10 -14.08
C GLN A 39 -9.09 5.69 -14.29
N TRP A 40 -9.86 4.65 -14.01
CA TRP A 40 -9.43 3.26 -14.16
C TRP A 40 -8.86 2.94 -15.56
N PRO A 41 -9.47 3.36 -16.69
CA PRO A 41 -8.93 3.06 -18.01
C PRO A 41 -7.49 3.56 -18.23
N THR A 42 -7.14 4.73 -17.67
CA THR A 42 -5.78 5.27 -17.75
C THR A 42 -4.78 4.37 -17.01
N TYR A 43 -5.10 4.00 -15.78
CA TYR A 43 -4.25 3.13 -14.97
C TYR A 43 -4.14 1.72 -15.53
N ARG A 44 -5.25 1.19 -16.05
CA ARG A 44 -5.29 -0.08 -16.76
C ARG A 44 -4.34 -0.09 -17.95
N GLN A 45 -4.35 0.95 -18.78
CA GLN A 45 -3.45 1.04 -19.93
C GLN A 45 -1.99 1.06 -19.48
N MET A 46 -1.66 1.79 -18.40
CA MET A 46 -0.30 1.81 -17.86
C MET A 46 0.16 0.42 -17.37
N ILE A 47 -0.73 -0.35 -16.74
CA ILE A 47 -0.46 -1.72 -16.29
C ILE A 47 -0.27 -2.66 -17.50
N GLU A 48 -1.11 -2.52 -18.53
CA GLU A 48 -1.03 -3.29 -19.77
C GLU A 48 0.25 -2.99 -20.55
N ASP A 49 0.61 -1.72 -20.73
CA ASP A 49 1.83 -1.29 -21.43
C ASP A 49 3.10 -1.75 -20.70
N ALA A 50 3.04 -1.85 -19.38
CA ALA A 50 4.13 -2.35 -18.55
C ALA A 50 4.20 -3.90 -18.51
N GLY A 51 3.22 -4.60 -19.10
CA GLY A 51 3.19 -6.06 -19.16
C GLY A 51 2.78 -6.74 -17.85
N PHE A 52 2.14 -6.03 -16.94
CA PHE A 52 1.78 -6.53 -15.59
C PHE A 52 0.32 -6.94 -15.44
N SER A 53 -0.44 -7.03 -16.53
CA SER A 53 -1.87 -7.37 -16.53
C SER A 53 -2.17 -8.65 -15.77
N ASP A 54 -1.43 -9.73 -16.01
CA ASP A 54 -1.70 -11.02 -15.38
C ASP A 54 -1.48 -10.97 -13.86
N GLN A 55 -0.42 -10.28 -13.41
CA GLN A 55 -0.10 -10.11 -11.99
C GLN A 55 -1.15 -9.24 -11.27
N PHE A 56 -1.67 -8.22 -11.96
CA PHE A 56 -2.67 -7.33 -11.38
C PHE A 56 -4.08 -7.94 -11.39
N PHE A 57 -4.48 -8.62 -12.47
CA PHE A 57 -5.86 -9.09 -12.66
C PHE A 57 -6.12 -10.51 -12.18
N ALA A 58 -5.12 -11.38 -12.12
CA ALA A 58 -5.30 -12.73 -11.59
C ALA A 58 -5.32 -12.78 -10.05
N ALA A 59 -4.87 -11.70 -9.39
CA ALA A 59 -4.76 -11.65 -7.94
C ALA A 59 -6.08 -11.20 -7.27
N ASN A 60 -6.53 -11.95 -6.26
CA ASN A 60 -7.66 -11.55 -5.41
C ASN A 60 -7.33 -10.32 -4.54
N TYR A 61 -6.04 -10.10 -4.26
CA TYR A 61 -5.53 -8.95 -3.55
C TYR A 61 -4.12 -8.58 -4.04
N LEU A 62 -3.74 -7.31 -3.86
CA LEU A 62 -2.41 -6.78 -4.14
C LEU A 62 -1.76 -6.34 -2.83
N ALA A 63 -0.53 -6.76 -2.57
CA ALA A 63 0.16 -6.44 -1.32
C ALA A 63 1.01 -5.16 -1.48
N SER A 64 1.05 -4.29 -0.47
CA SER A 64 1.80 -3.02 -0.52
C SER A 64 3.31 -3.18 -0.71
N ASP A 65 3.84 -4.37 -0.39
CA ASP A 65 5.25 -4.73 -0.56
C ASP A 65 5.53 -5.44 -1.89
N ASP A 66 4.50 -5.74 -2.70
CA ASP A 66 4.69 -6.22 -4.06
C ASP A 66 5.34 -5.10 -4.89
N PRO A 67 6.50 -5.33 -5.53
CA PRO A 67 7.26 -4.27 -6.21
C PRO A 67 6.47 -3.59 -7.34
N VAL A 68 5.61 -4.34 -8.03
CA VAL A 68 4.81 -3.83 -9.14
C VAL A 68 3.69 -2.95 -8.59
N PHE A 69 2.99 -3.43 -7.56
CA PHE A 69 1.92 -2.67 -6.93
C PHE A 69 2.44 -1.45 -6.15
N ALA A 70 3.60 -1.54 -5.50
CA ALA A 70 4.26 -0.41 -4.87
C ALA A 70 4.61 0.68 -5.90
N GLY A 71 5.10 0.27 -7.08
CA GLY A 71 5.34 1.18 -8.21
C GLY A 71 4.07 1.85 -8.71
N PHE A 72 2.98 1.09 -8.81
CA PHE A 72 1.64 1.63 -9.11
C PHE A 72 1.21 2.67 -8.07
N LEU A 73 1.27 2.36 -6.77
CA LEU A 73 0.89 3.27 -5.69
C LEU A 73 1.72 4.56 -5.69
N ALA A 74 3.01 4.47 -6.04
CA ALA A 74 3.88 5.65 -6.16
C ALA A 74 3.47 6.60 -7.30
N GLY A 75 2.89 6.07 -8.38
CA GLY A 75 2.38 6.85 -9.52
C GLY A 75 0.96 7.41 -9.34
N VAL A 76 0.26 7.01 -8.29
CA VAL A 76 -1.10 7.49 -7.99
C VAL A 76 -1.02 8.83 -7.22
N PRO A 77 -1.76 9.88 -7.62
CA PRO A 77 -1.86 11.13 -6.87
C PRO A 77 -2.33 10.92 -5.43
N GLU A 78 -1.85 11.77 -4.51
CA GLU A 78 -2.15 11.65 -3.07
C GLU A 78 -3.66 11.65 -2.76
N GLU A 79 -4.43 12.45 -3.51
CA GLU A 79 -5.89 12.51 -3.42
C GLU A 79 -6.54 11.14 -3.64
N LEU A 80 -5.99 10.34 -4.56
CA LEU A 80 -6.49 9.00 -4.84
C LEU A 80 -5.93 7.96 -3.88
N LYS A 81 -4.70 8.13 -3.36
CA LYS A 81 -4.15 7.21 -2.35
C LYS A 81 -5.03 7.12 -1.11
N SER A 82 -5.60 8.24 -0.67
CA SER A 82 -6.54 8.25 0.46
C SER A 82 -7.75 7.34 0.23
N ARG A 83 -8.26 7.28 -1.00
CA ARG A 83 -9.37 6.40 -1.41
C ARG A 83 -8.93 4.95 -1.55
N LEU A 84 -7.68 4.72 -1.99
CA LEU A 84 -7.11 3.38 -2.07
C LEU A 84 -6.85 2.78 -0.68
N ASP A 85 -6.56 3.60 0.34
CA ASP A 85 -6.42 3.11 1.71
C ASP A 85 -7.69 2.46 2.27
N GLU A 86 -8.88 2.82 1.77
CA GLU A 86 -10.16 2.17 2.10
C GLU A 86 -10.38 0.85 1.35
N CYS A 87 -9.49 0.52 0.40
CA CYS A 87 -9.59 -0.68 -0.44
C CYS A 87 -8.97 -1.92 0.21
N GLU A 88 -8.69 -1.89 1.52
CA GLU A 88 -8.10 -3.01 2.24
C GLU A 88 -8.91 -4.31 2.02
N TRP A 89 -8.18 -5.38 1.77
CA TRP A 89 -8.71 -6.72 1.61
C TRP A 89 -8.76 -7.39 2.98
N ASP A 90 -9.97 -7.58 3.49
CA ASP A 90 -10.23 -8.45 4.62
C ASP A 90 -10.45 -9.86 4.08
N ALA A 91 -9.61 -10.79 4.51
CA ALA A 91 -9.82 -12.20 4.25
C ALA A 91 -10.88 -12.70 5.24
N GLU A 92 -12.15 -12.68 4.86
CA GLU A 92 -13.17 -13.50 5.54
C GLU A 92 -12.83 -14.98 5.45
#